data_AF-A0A4V2AMS4-F1
#
_entry.id   AF-A0A4V2AMS4-F1
#
_cell.length_a   1.000
_cell.length_b   1.000
_cell.length_c   1.000
_cell.angle_alpha   90.00
_cell.angle_beta   90.00
_cell.angle_gamma   90.00
#
_symmetry.space_group_name_H-M   'P 1'
#
loop_
_entity.id
_entity.type
_entity.pdbx_description
1 polymer ?
#
loop_
_entity_poly.entity_id
_entity_poly.type
_entity_poly.pdbx_seq_one_letter_code
_entity_poly.pdbx_strand_id
1 'polypeptide(L)'
;MPFAIVHGKAYTQLPQDLYIPPDALEVFLEAFEGPLDLLLYLIRRQNIDILDINVSEITTQYMAYVELMDASQFELAAEYLVMAAMLAEIKSRMLLPRSSEEVEEEDDPRASLIRRLQEYERFKQAAMDVDALPRIGRNVFQASAQAPDRSLTRLDPDVELQELLLALSEV
;
A
#
# COMPACT_ATOMS: atom_id res chain seq x y z
N MET A 1 6.65 28.50 17.49
CA MET A 1 5.56 27.89 18.28
C MET A 1 5.93 26.43 18.51
N PRO A 2 5.84 25.89 19.74
CA PRO A 2 6.09 24.46 19.97
C PRO A 2 5.02 23.61 19.28
N PHE A 3 5.41 22.46 18.73
CA PHE A 3 4.48 21.56 18.04
C PHE A 3 3.55 20.85 19.02
N ALA A 4 4.07 20.46 20.19
CA ALA A 4 3.30 19.85 21.26
C ALA A 4 4.00 20.01 22.62
N ILE A 5 3.25 19.77 23.70
CA ILE A 5 3.78 19.65 25.07
C ILE A 5 3.45 18.23 25.54
N VAL A 6 4.48 17.42 25.81
CA VAL A 6 4.34 16.05 26.32
C VAL A 6 5.10 15.94 27.64
N HIS A 7 4.43 15.50 28.71
CA HIS A 7 4.96 15.46 30.09
C HIS A 7 5.63 16.77 30.56
N GLY A 8 5.07 17.92 30.20
CA GLY A 8 5.57 19.23 30.64
C GLY A 8 6.86 19.70 29.95
N LYS A 9 7.38 18.96 28.96
CA LYS A 9 8.49 19.41 28.11
C LYS A 9 7.95 19.88 26.77
N ALA A 10 8.42 21.04 26.31
CA ALA A 10 8.07 21.59 25.01
C ALA A 10 8.86 20.88 23.91
N TYR A 11 8.16 20.21 23.01
CA TYR A 11 8.76 19.56 21.84
C TYR A 11 8.77 20.53 20.67
N THR A 12 9.95 21.06 20.37
CA THR A 12 10.17 22.11 19.36
C THR A 12 10.78 21.58 18.06
N GLN A 13 11.19 20.32 18.03
CA GLN A 13 11.72 19.65 16.85
C GLN A 13 10.87 18.40 16.59
N LEU A 14 10.46 18.19 15.33
CA LEU A 14 9.94 16.90 14.88
C LEU A 14 11.08 15.87 15.01
N PRO A 15 10.88 14.74 15.70
CA PRO A 15 11.85 13.66 15.68
C PRO A 15 12.10 13.25 14.22
N GLN A 16 13.35 13.27 13.77
CA GLN A 16 13.70 12.84 12.41
C GLN A 16 13.52 11.34 12.22
N ASP A 17 13.60 10.59 13.33
CA ASP A 17 13.22 9.18 13.42
C ASP A 17 12.05 9.04 14.39
N LEU A 18 11.00 8.36 13.95
CA LEU A 18 9.82 8.06 14.76
C LEU A 18 10.22 7.02 15.82
N TYR A 19 10.72 7.47 16.97
CA TYR A 19 10.95 6.62 18.14
C TYR A 19 9.59 6.18 18.71
N ILE A 20 9.28 4.89 18.61
CA ILE A 20 8.05 4.29 19.14
C ILE A 20 8.38 3.56 20.45
N PRO A 21 7.84 3.99 21.60
CA PRO A 21 8.03 3.30 22.87
C PRO A 21 7.41 1.89 22.85
N PRO A 22 7.98 0.93 23.62
CA PRO A 22 7.49 -0.45 23.70
C PRO A 22 6.02 -0.58 24.15
N ASP A 23 5.48 0.40 24.86
CA ASP A 23 4.07 0.39 25.30
C ASP A 23 3.10 0.94 24.23
N ALA A 24 3.61 1.57 23.16
CA ALA A 24 2.84 1.97 21.98
C ALA A 24 2.85 0.90 20.87
N LEU A 25 3.55 -0.23 21.09
CA LEU A 25 3.73 -1.30 20.11
C LEU A 25 2.49 -2.22 19.96
N GLU A 26 1.63 -2.30 20.98
CA GLU A 26 0.42 -3.14 20.96
C GLU A 26 -0.65 -2.63 19.97
N VAL A 27 -0.60 -1.33 19.63
CA VAL A 27 -1.53 -0.65 18.70
C VAL A 27 -0.99 -0.65 17.24
N PHE A 28 0.23 -1.14 17.00
CA PHE A 28 0.93 -0.96 15.73
C PHE A 28 0.82 -2.13 14.74
N LEU A 29 0.41 -3.32 15.18
CA LEU A 29 0.25 -4.47 14.28
C LEU A 29 -1.05 -4.42 13.44
N GLU A 30 -2.04 -3.65 13.88
CA GLU A 30 -3.20 -3.27 13.03
C GLU A 30 -2.82 -2.27 11.92
N ALA A 31 -1.64 -1.64 12.00
CA ALA A 31 -1.19 -0.65 11.02
C ALA A 31 -0.42 -1.25 9.83
N PHE A 32 -0.03 -2.53 9.89
CA PHE A 32 0.67 -3.20 8.81
C PHE A 32 -0.29 -3.99 7.91
N GLU A 33 -0.13 -3.84 6.59
CA GLU A 33 -0.91 -4.55 5.59
C GLU A 33 -0.33 -5.96 5.30
N GLY A 34 0.09 -6.68 6.34
CA GLY A 34 0.58 -8.06 6.28
C GLY A 34 2.08 -8.26 6.53
N PRO A 35 2.56 -9.52 6.45
CA PRO A 35 3.91 -9.89 6.90
C PRO A 35 5.04 -9.34 6.02
N LEU A 36 4.80 -9.12 4.73
CA LEU A 36 5.79 -8.51 3.83
C LEU A 36 6.03 -7.04 4.19
N ASP A 37 4.98 -6.34 4.62
CA ASP A 37 5.11 -4.94 5.01
C ASP A 37 5.90 -4.79 6.32
N LEU A 38 5.62 -5.67 7.28
CA LEU A 38 6.41 -5.75 8.51
C LEU A 38 7.88 -6.04 8.20
N LEU A 39 8.17 -6.98 7.28
CA LEU A 39 9.55 -7.26 6.89
C LEU A 39 10.24 -6.07 6.22
N LEU A 40 9.56 -5.37 5.29
CA LEU A 40 10.12 -4.17 4.67
C LEU A 40 10.41 -3.08 5.71
N TYR A 41 9.52 -2.90 6.68
CA TYR A 41 9.74 -1.98 7.79
C TYR A 41 11.00 -2.35 8.60
N LEU A 42 11.16 -3.64 8.96
CA LEU A 42 12.32 -4.11 9.72
C LEU A 42 13.64 -3.92 8.95
N ILE A 43 13.63 -4.17 7.63
CA ILE A 43 14.79 -3.98 6.75
C ILE A 43 15.17 -2.50 6.66
N ARG A 44 14.20 -1.63 6.38
CA ARG A 44 14.42 -0.18 6.27
C ARG A 44 14.92 0.43 7.58
N ARG A 45 14.39 -0.02 8.72
CA ARG A 45 14.83 0.46 10.05
C ARG A 45 16.32 0.20 10.32
N GLN A 46 16.89 -0.84 9.72
CA GLN A 46 18.30 -1.17 9.86
C GLN A 46 19.20 -0.49 8.81
N ASN A 47 18.61 0.30 7.89
CA ASN A 47 19.32 0.84 6.72
C ASN A 47 20.04 -0.24 5.90
N ILE A 48 19.44 -1.42 5.79
CA ILE A 48 19.97 -2.54 5.01
C ILE A 48 19.34 -2.55 3.62
N ASP A 49 20.12 -2.85 2.58
CA ASP A 49 19.59 -3.11 1.24
C ASP A 49 18.80 -4.43 1.24
N ILE A 50 17.64 -4.45 0.59
CA ILE A 50 16.82 -5.65 0.41
C ILE A 50 17.60 -6.76 -0.31
N LEU A 51 18.67 -6.44 -1.05
CA LEU A 51 19.54 -7.44 -1.68
C LEU A 51 20.51 -8.11 -0.69
N ASP A 52 20.87 -7.42 0.40
CA ASP A 52 21.91 -7.83 1.35
C ASP A 52 21.35 -8.30 2.70
N ILE A 53 20.10 -8.77 2.72
CA ILE A 53 19.40 -9.13 3.96
C ILE A 53 20.12 -10.27 4.71
N ASN A 54 20.47 -10.01 5.97
CA ASN A 54 20.83 -11.07 6.91
C ASN A 54 19.56 -11.74 7.42
N VAL A 55 19.18 -12.87 6.80
CA VAL A 55 17.94 -13.58 7.13
C VAL A 55 17.93 -14.09 8.58
N SER A 56 19.08 -14.43 9.15
CA SER A 56 19.13 -14.91 10.53
C SER A 56 18.65 -13.83 11.51
N GLU A 57 19.11 -12.59 11.30
CA GLU A 57 18.78 -11.43 12.12
C GLU A 57 17.34 -10.96 11.91
N ILE A 58 16.91 -10.83 10.64
CA ILE A 58 15.54 -10.42 10.33
C ILE A 58 14.51 -11.41 10.88
N THR A 59 14.82 -12.71 10.86
CA THR A 59 13.94 -13.77 11.38
C THR A 59 13.77 -13.65 12.88
N THR A 60 14.86 -13.41 13.62
CA THR A 60 14.79 -13.25 15.08
C THR A 60 13.96 -12.03 15.46
N GLN A 61 14.12 -10.92 14.76
CA GLN A 61 13.31 -9.73 15.00
C GLN A 61 11.85 -10.01 14.66
N TYR A 62 11.57 -10.56 13.47
CA TYR A 62 10.23 -10.91 13.04
C TYR A 62 9.50 -11.80 14.07
N MET A 63 10.16 -12.84 14.57
CA MET A 63 9.60 -13.71 15.62
C MET A 63 9.28 -12.95 16.90
N ALA A 64 10.17 -12.05 17.34
CA ALA A 64 9.89 -11.21 18.51
C ALA A 64 8.65 -10.33 18.32
N TYR A 65 8.40 -9.81 17.10
CA TYR A 65 7.18 -9.06 16.79
C TYR A 65 5.93 -9.95 16.75
N VAL A 66 6.04 -11.17 16.21
CA VAL A 66 4.93 -12.13 16.18
C VAL A 66 4.58 -12.61 17.59
N GLU A 67 5.55 -12.82 18.47
CA GLU A 67 5.35 -13.23 19.87
C GLU A 67 4.66 -12.16 20.73
N LEU A 68 4.74 -10.88 20.32
CA LEU A 68 4.02 -9.79 20.96
C LEU A 68 2.54 -9.74 20.56
N MET A 69 2.10 -10.52 19.56
CA MET A 69 0.68 -10.61 19.20
C MET A 69 -0.09 -11.35 20.28
N ASP A 70 -1.13 -10.71 20.83
CA ASP A 70 -2.03 -11.36 21.78
C ASP A 70 -2.80 -12.50 21.10
N ALA A 71 -3.00 -13.60 21.83
CA ALA A 71 -3.69 -14.79 21.35
C ALA A 71 -5.15 -14.50 20.95
N SER A 72 -5.69 -13.34 21.30
CA SER A 72 -7.04 -12.90 20.91
C SER A 72 -7.18 -12.53 19.42
N GLN A 73 -6.06 -12.31 18.69
CA GLN A 73 -6.05 -11.89 17.27
C GLN A 73 -5.72 -13.02 16.27
N PHE A 74 -6.17 -14.26 16.54
CA PHE A 74 -5.85 -15.46 15.74
C PHE A 74 -6.11 -15.34 14.23
N GLU A 75 -7.13 -14.59 13.81
CA GLU A 75 -7.46 -14.41 12.39
C GLU A 75 -6.38 -13.61 11.64
N LEU A 76 -5.75 -12.63 12.31
CA LEU A 76 -4.64 -11.86 11.76
C LEU A 76 -3.34 -12.68 11.76
N ALA A 77 -3.15 -13.59 12.73
CA ALA A 77 -1.89 -14.30 12.95
C ALA A 77 -1.53 -15.33 11.87
N ALA A 78 -2.48 -15.86 11.10
CA ALA A 78 -2.23 -16.99 10.20
C ALA A 78 -1.18 -16.68 9.12
N GLU A 79 -1.28 -15.55 8.42
CA GLU A 79 -0.31 -15.14 7.41
C GLU A 79 1.07 -14.89 8.02
N TYR A 80 1.10 -14.33 9.23
CA TYR A 80 2.35 -14.06 9.93
C TYR A 80 3.05 -15.35 10.37
N LEU A 81 2.30 -16.37 10.80
CA LEU A 81 2.82 -17.68 11.15
C LEU A 81 3.35 -18.44 9.92
N VAL A 82 2.67 -18.33 8.77
CA VAL A 82 3.17 -18.89 7.51
C VAL A 82 4.50 -18.25 7.13
N MET A 83 4.63 -16.92 7.24
CA MET A 83 5.89 -16.24 6.98
C MET A 83 6.96 -16.62 8.02
N ALA A 84 6.60 -16.79 9.29
CA ALA A 84 7.50 -17.25 10.34
C ALA A 84 8.11 -18.62 10.00
N ALA A 85 7.28 -19.55 9.54
CA ALA A 85 7.71 -20.88 9.09
C ALA A 85 8.63 -20.79 7.86
N MET A 86 8.29 -19.94 6.88
CA MET A 86 9.13 -19.71 5.70
C MET A 86 10.51 -19.13 6.07
N LEU A 87 10.56 -18.15 6.97
CA LEU A 87 11.81 -17.58 7.46
C LEU A 87 12.65 -18.60 8.22
N ALA A 88 12.02 -19.44 9.05
CA ALA A 88 12.69 -20.52 9.76
C ALA A 88 13.28 -21.57 8.80
N GLU A 89 12.56 -21.93 7.73
CA GLU A 89 13.04 -22.82 6.67
C GLU A 89 14.27 -22.22 5.97
N ILE A 90 14.20 -20.97 5.54
CA ILE A 90 15.31 -20.27 4.87
C ILE A 90 16.53 -20.22 5.82
N LYS A 91 16.33 -19.82 7.08
CA LYS A 91 17.39 -19.77 8.09
C LYS A 91 18.04 -21.13 8.28
N SER A 92 17.26 -22.21 8.37
CA SER A 92 17.76 -23.57 8.51
C SER A 92 18.63 -23.97 7.30
N ARG A 93 18.12 -23.76 6.08
CA ARG A 93 18.84 -24.07 4.84
C ARG A 93 20.15 -23.30 4.69
N MET A 94 20.20 -22.05 5.15
CA MET A 94 21.40 -21.22 5.12
C MET A 94 22.47 -21.62 6.14
N LEU A 95 22.05 -22.16 7.29
CA LEU A 95 22.97 -22.50 8.39
C LEU A 95 23.47 -23.94 8.34
N LEU A 96 22.78 -24.84 7.64
CA LEU A 96 23.16 -26.24 7.55
C LEU A 96 24.32 -26.45 6.56
N PRO A 97 25.33 -27.27 6.92
CA PRO A 97 26.42 -27.61 6.00
C PRO A 97 25.89 -28.46 4.85
N ARG A 98 26.12 -28.00 3.61
CA ARG A 98 25.73 -28.68 2.38
C ARG A 98 26.90 -29.47 1.80
N SER A 99 26.60 -30.58 1.13
CA SER A 99 27.62 -31.32 0.37
C SER A 99 28.05 -30.47 -0.85
N SER A 100 29.33 -30.52 -1.23
CA SER A 100 29.88 -29.66 -2.29
C SER A 100 29.21 -29.84 -3.66
N GLU A 101 28.60 -31.00 -3.91
CA GLU A 101 27.87 -31.29 -5.14
C GLU A 101 26.47 -30.64 -5.17
N GLU A 102 25.83 -30.43 -4.01
CA GLU A 102 24.50 -29.81 -3.91
C GLU A 102 24.54 -28.27 -4.00
N VAL A 103 25.70 -27.65 -3.77
CA VAL A 103 25.84 -26.18 -3.75
C VAL A 103 25.82 -25.56 -5.15
N GLU A 104 26.23 -26.30 -6.18
CA GLU A 104 26.26 -25.77 -7.56
C GLU A 104 24.90 -25.80 -8.27
N GLU A 105 23.96 -26.64 -7.81
CA GLU A 105 22.63 -26.77 -8.44
C GLU A 105 21.51 -25.99 -7.73
N GLU A 106 21.70 -25.55 -6.48
CA GLU A 106 20.63 -24.94 -5.68
C GLU A 106 20.68 -23.39 -5.73
N ASP A 107 19.56 -22.77 -6.14
CA ASP A 107 19.36 -21.32 -6.07
C ASP A 107 19.53 -20.79 -4.63
N ASP A 108 19.91 -19.50 -4.46
CA ASP A 108 19.96 -18.86 -3.14
C ASP A 108 18.59 -19.06 -2.43
N PRO A 109 18.55 -19.71 -1.25
CA PRO A 109 17.29 -20.01 -0.56
C PRO A 109 16.49 -18.73 -0.22
N ARG A 110 17.14 -17.57 -0.20
CA ARG A 110 16.50 -16.26 0.04
C ARG A 110 15.88 -15.63 -1.20
N ALA A 111 16.24 -16.08 -2.41
CA ALA A 111 15.87 -15.43 -3.66
C ALA A 111 14.35 -15.27 -3.81
N SER A 112 13.58 -16.29 -3.40
CA SER A 112 12.12 -16.25 -3.44
C SER A 112 11.53 -15.17 -2.53
N LEU A 113 12.12 -14.96 -1.35
CA LEU A 113 11.71 -13.93 -0.40
C LEU A 113 12.05 -12.54 -0.91
N ILE A 114 13.29 -12.35 -1.38
CA ILE A 114 13.75 -11.07 -1.94
C ILE A 114 12.83 -10.63 -3.09
N ARG A 115 12.51 -11.54 -4.01
CA ARG A 115 11.59 -11.25 -5.12
C ARG A 115 10.22 -10.78 -4.63
N ARG A 116 9.64 -11.47 -3.64
CA ARG A 116 8.34 -11.10 -3.06
C ARG A 116 8.39 -9.72 -2.38
N LEU A 117 9.46 -9.42 -1.66
CA LEU A 117 9.65 -8.11 -1.01
C LEU A 117 9.75 -6.99 -2.05
N GLN A 118 10.51 -7.17 -3.12
CA GLN A 118 10.64 -6.21 -4.21
C GLN A 118 9.31 -5.99 -4.95
N GLU A 119 8.59 -7.08 -5.24
CA GLU A 119 7.26 -7.00 -5.86
C GLU A 119 6.29 -6.21 -5.00
N TYR A 120 6.22 -6.53 -3.70
CA TYR A 120 5.35 -5.84 -2.76
C TYR A 120 5.75 -4.36 -2.61
N GLU A 121 7.04 -4.05 -2.47
CA GLU A 121 7.52 -2.66 -2.41
C GLU A 121 7.11 -1.85 -3.65
N ARG A 122 7.26 -2.43 -4.84
CA ARG A 122 6.83 -1.79 -6.09
C ARG A 122 5.34 -1.50 -6.10
N PHE A 123 4.51 -2.44 -5.67
CA PHE A 123 3.05 -2.23 -5.63
C PHE A 123 2.64 -1.26 -4.52
N LYS A 124 3.31 -1.29 -3.37
CA LYS A 124 3.09 -0.32 -2.28
C LYS A 124 3.40 1.09 -2.76
N GLN A 125 4.52 1.29 -3.47
CA GLN A 125 4.85 2.59 -4.05
C GLN A 125 3.80 3.02 -5.10
N ALA A 126 3.39 2.11 -6.00
CA ALA A 126 2.35 2.42 -6.98
C ALA A 126 1.02 2.79 -6.32
N ALA A 127 0.64 2.14 -5.22
CA ALA A 127 -0.56 2.48 -4.46
C ALA A 127 -0.47 3.87 -3.83
N MET A 128 0.70 4.23 -3.27
CA MET A 128 0.96 5.57 -2.75
C MET A 128 0.90 6.64 -3.85
N ASP A 129 1.49 6.36 -5.01
CA ASP A 129 1.46 7.27 -6.17
C ASP A 129 0.03 7.50 -6.65
N VAL A 130 -0.80 6.45 -6.66
CA VAL A 130 -2.23 6.53 -7.01
C VAL A 130 -3.02 7.31 -5.96
N ASP A 131 -2.77 7.09 -4.66
CA ASP A 131 -3.46 7.83 -3.60
C ASP A 131 -3.13 9.33 -3.62
N ALA A 132 -1.92 9.69 -4.05
CA ALA A 132 -1.48 11.06 -4.23
C ALA A 132 -2.16 11.78 -5.42
N LEU A 133 -2.83 11.06 -6.32
CA LEU A 133 -3.50 11.68 -7.47
C LEU A 133 -4.67 12.57 -7.03
N PRO A 134 -4.84 13.75 -7.65
CA PRO A 134 -5.95 14.63 -7.34
C PRO A 134 -7.28 13.99 -7.75
N ARG A 135 -8.22 13.93 -6.81
CA ARG A 135 -9.54 13.32 -7.01
C ARG A 135 -10.61 14.38 -7.25
N ILE A 136 -11.50 14.12 -8.21
CA ILE A 136 -12.72 14.93 -8.39
C ILE A 136 -13.59 14.79 -7.14
N GLY A 137 -14.11 15.90 -6.62
CA GLY A 137 -14.89 15.96 -5.38
C GLY A 137 -14.07 16.01 -4.09
N ARG A 138 -12.74 15.84 -4.15
CA ARG A 138 -11.83 16.01 -3.01
C ARG A 138 -10.86 17.17 -3.24
N ASN A 139 -10.13 17.13 -4.35
CA ASN A 139 -9.10 18.10 -4.72
C ASN A 139 -9.56 19.02 -5.86
N VAL A 140 -10.35 18.47 -6.79
CA VAL A 140 -10.84 19.20 -7.98
C VAL A 140 -12.36 19.17 -7.98
N PHE A 141 -13.00 20.32 -8.16
CA PHE A 141 -14.46 20.41 -8.25
C PHE A 141 -14.84 20.83 -9.66
N GLN A 142 -15.77 20.09 -10.27
CA GLN A 142 -16.24 20.41 -11.61
C GLN A 142 -17.14 21.64 -11.54
N ALA A 143 -16.70 22.74 -12.15
CA ALA A 143 -17.55 23.90 -12.35
C ALA A 143 -18.48 23.65 -13.55
N SER A 144 -19.75 23.98 -13.39
CA SER A 144 -20.69 24.08 -14.50
C SER A 144 -21.27 25.50 -14.54
N ALA A 145 -21.51 25.98 -15.75
CA ALA A 145 -22.22 27.23 -15.98
C ALA A 145 -23.37 26.93 -16.94
N GLN A 146 -24.55 27.43 -16.61
CA GLN A 146 -25.67 27.36 -17.52
C GLN A 146 -25.37 28.28 -18.71
N ALA A 147 -25.46 27.74 -19.93
CA ALA A 147 -25.39 28.58 -21.11
C ALA A 147 -26.54 29.60 -21.05
N PRO A 148 -26.30 30.87 -21.42
CA PRO A 148 -27.38 31.84 -21.53
C PRO A 148 -28.44 31.28 -22.47
N ASP A 149 -29.72 31.51 -22.14
CA ASP A 149 -30.83 31.08 -22.97
C ASP A 149 -30.69 31.70 -24.36
N ARG A 150 -30.24 30.88 -25.32
CA ARG A 150 -30.24 31.17 -26.74
C ARG A 150 -31.46 30.48 -27.32
N SER A 151 -32.64 30.87 -26.85
CA SER A 151 -33.89 30.60 -27.55
C SER A 151 -33.85 31.39 -28.87
N LEU A 152 -33.09 30.85 -29.83
CA LEU A 152 -33.32 31.12 -31.23
C LEU A 152 -34.72 30.56 -31.48
N THR A 153 -35.74 31.43 -31.38
CA THR A 153 -37.07 31.13 -31.86
C THR A 153 -36.91 30.89 -33.34
N ARG A 154 -36.65 29.64 -33.73
CA ARG A 154 -36.71 29.23 -35.12
C ARG A 154 -38.19 29.38 -35.46
N LEU A 155 -38.52 30.45 -36.17
CA LEU A 155 -39.87 30.65 -36.67
C LEU A 155 -40.22 29.38 -37.45
N ASP A 156 -41.34 28.77 -37.10
CA ASP A 156 -41.89 27.71 -37.92
C ASP A 156 -42.07 28.27 -39.34
N PRO A 157 -41.76 27.47 -40.39
CA PRO A 157 -42.00 27.91 -41.75
C PRO A 157 -43.47 28.25 -41.90
N ASP A 158 -43.76 29.39 -42.53
CA ASP A 158 -45.12 29.76 -42.88
C ASP A 158 -45.58 28.81 -43.99
N VAL A 159 -46.38 27.81 -43.62
CA VAL A 159 -46.87 26.77 -44.53
C VAL A 159 -48.37 26.89 -44.70
N GLU A 160 -48.83 26.86 -45.94
CA GLU A 160 -50.25 26.87 -46.24
C GLU A 160 -50.86 25.47 -46.03
N LEU A 161 -52.15 25.40 -45.69
CA LEU A 161 -52.85 24.12 -45.49
C LEU A 161 -52.75 23.19 -46.71
N GLN A 162 -52.68 23.77 -47.92
CA GLN A 162 -52.50 23.01 -49.15
C GLN A 162 -51.14 22.30 -49.21
N GLU A 163 -50.07 22.92 -48.73
CA GLU A 163 -48.73 22.31 -48.67
C GLU A 163 -48.70 21.13 -47.71
N LEU A 164 -49.37 21.26 -46.55
CA LEU A 164 -49.54 20.17 -45.59
C LEU A 164 -50.33 18.99 -46.18
N LEU A 165 -51.43 19.27 -46.89
CA LEU A 165 -52.25 18.23 -47.53
C LEU A 165 -51.51 17.52 -48.66
N LEU A 166 -50.68 18.24 -49.42
CA LEU A 166 -49.85 17.67 -50.48
C LEU A 166 -48.80 16.72 -49.88
N ALA A 167 -48.08 17.16 -48.85
CA ALA A 167 -47.09 16.35 -48.15
C ALA A 167 -47.69 15.09 -47.50
N LEU A 168 -48.91 15.18 -46.95
CA LEU A 168 -49.60 14.04 -46.35
C LEU A 168 -50.09 13.02 -47.39
N SER A 169 -50.35 13.47 -48.63
CA SER A 169 -50.80 12.59 -49.71
C SER A 169 -49.69 11.72 -50.31
N GLU A 170 -48.43 12.06 -50.04
CA GLU A 170 -47.25 11.29 -50.44
C GLU A 170 -46.85 10.20 -49.41
N VAL A 171 -47.60 10.07 -48.30
CA VAL A 171 -47.39 9.06 -47.24
C VAL A 171 -48.37 7.90 -47.38
#